data_AF-A0A1W9WBG8-F1
#
_entry.id   AF-A0A1W9WBG8-F1
#
_cell.length_a   1.000
_cell.length_b   1.000
_cell.length_c   1.000
_cell.angle_alpha   90.00
_cell.angle_beta   90.00
_cell.angle_gamma   90.00
#
_symmetry.space_group_name_H-M   'P 1'
#
loop_
_entity.id
_entity.type
_entity.pdbx_description
1 polymer ?
#
loop_
_entity_poly.entity_id
_entity_poly.type
_entity_poly.pdbx_seq_one_letter_code
_entity_poly.pdbx_strand_id
1 'polypeptide(L)'
;MPLTNTPPPPPPAVDFKIAQIQMLTKQENGGCLGNHHIFIDVQDVNGNQLKGAKISDPPFNQFNVTSGDKDEPFLHYGRKLAEIELVKNGAAIQVIEYPLGNPVSSEQTQKLSTNDWEIPIPWLIQAGYCGSEGECRAKWNSGVAGQGANALCWGHYSYFVVFQATHPF
;
A
#
# COMPACT_ATOMS: atom_id res chain seq x y z
N MET A 1 8.59 1.06 -51.02
CA MET A 1 8.31 0.17 -49.87
C MET A 1 7.13 0.77 -49.14
N PRO A 2 6.03 0.05 -48.88
CA PRO A 2 4.93 0.59 -48.10
C PRO A 2 5.33 0.60 -46.61
N LEU A 3 5.12 1.73 -45.93
CA LEU A 3 5.25 1.82 -44.48
C LEU A 3 4.16 0.92 -43.85
N THR A 4 4.58 -0.06 -43.07
CA THR A 4 3.68 -0.86 -42.23
C THR A 4 3.11 0.04 -41.15
N ASN A 5 1.84 0.43 -41.28
CA ASN A 5 1.09 1.11 -40.23
C ASN A 5 0.78 0.11 -39.11
N THR A 6 1.61 0.09 -38.08
CA THR A 6 1.27 -0.59 -36.82
C THR A 6 0.17 0.22 -36.12
N PRO A 7 -0.95 -0.40 -35.69
CA PRO A 7 -1.97 0.30 -34.91
C PRO A 7 -1.35 0.84 -33.61
N PRO A 8 -1.76 2.03 -33.14
CA PRO A 8 -1.32 2.51 -31.84
C PRO A 8 -1.70 1.49 -30.75
N PRO A 9 -0.85 1.32 -29.72
CA PRO A 9 -1.20 0.48 -28.60
C PRO A 9 -2.51 0.97 -27.96
N PRO A 10 -3.33 0.05 -27.43
CA PRO A 10 -4.56 0.44 -26.73
C PRO A 10 -4.23 1.33 -25.53
N PRO A 11 -5.10 2.29 -25.18
CA PRO A 11 -4.90 3.13 -24.02
C PRO A 11 -4.88 2.28 -22.74
N PRO A 12 -4.17 2.74 -21.68
CA PRO A 12 -4.20 2.09 -20.38
C PRO A 12 -5.62 1.96 -19.83
N ALA A 13 -5.87 0.91 -19.05
CA ALA A 13 -7.20 0.66 -18.47
C ALA A 13 -7.57 1.61 -17.32
N VAL A 14 -6.55 2.19 -16.67
CA VAL A 14 -6.67 3.13 -15.54
C VAL A 14 -5.56 4.16 -15.63
N ASP A 15 -5.77 5.33 -15.04
CA ASP A 15 -4.79 6.42 -15.08
C ASP A 15 -3.64 6.19 -14.08
N PHE A 16 -3.90 5.49 -12.97
CA PHE A 16 -2.88 5.02 -12.01
C PHE A 16 -2.92 3.51 -11.80
N LYS A 17 -1.75 2.88 -11.85
CA LYS A 17 -1.55 1.48 -11.46
C LYS A 17 -0.79 1.39 -10.14
N ILE A 18 -0.91 0.25 -9.47
CA ILE A 18 -0.07 -0.11 -8.34
C ILE A 18 1.24 -0.65 -8.88
N ALA A 19 2.32 0.11 -8.72
CA ALA A 19 3.65 -0.32 -9.12
C ALA A 19 4.29 -1.26 -8.08
N GLN A 20 3.96 -1.06 -6.80
CA GLN A 20 4.50 -1.86 -5.70
C GLN A 20 3.53 -1.86 -4.51
N ILE A 21 3.38 -3.02 -3.88
CA ILE A 21 2.93 -3.14 -2.49
C ILE A 21 3.91 -4.02 -1.76
N GLN A 22 4.42 -3.54 -0.65
CA GLN A 22 5.34 -4.28 0.20
C GLN A 22 4.89 -4.15 1.66
N MET A 23 4.72 -5.28 2.35
CA MET A 23 4.64 -5.28 3.80
C MET A 23 6.04 -5.05 4.36
N LEU A 24 6.21 -4.09 5.27
CA LEU A 24 7.50 -3.88 5.92
C LEU A 24 7.88 -5.12 6.72
N THR A 25 9.16 -5.49 6.65
CA THR A 25 9.69 -6.54 7.52
C THR A 25 9.51 -6.15 8.99
N LYS A 26 9.46 -7.16 9.86
CA LYS A 26 9.38 -6.94 11.30
C LYS A 26 10.48 -6.00 11.81
N GLN A 27 11.69 -6.10 11.27
CA GLN A 27 12.81 -5.23 11.64
C GLN A 27 12.59 -3.79 11.16
N GLU A 28 12.24 -3.60 9.90
CA GLU A 28 11.95 -2.27 9.33
C GLU A 28 10.81 -1.56 10.05
N ASN A 29 9.82 -2.32 10.52
CA ASN A 29 8.69 -1.76 11.24
C ASN A 29 9.03 -1.35 12.69
N GLY A 30 10.24 -1.64 13.20
CA GLY A 30 10.63 -1.37 14.59
C GLY A 30 10.29 -2.52 15.57
N GLY A 31 10.10 -3.74 15.07
CA GLY A 31 9.72 -4.91 15.86
C GLY A 31 8.24 -4.94 16.21
N CYS A 32 7.89 -5.61 17.31
CA CYS A 32 6.49 -5.73 17.76
C CYS A 32 5.99 -4.53 18.59
N LEU A 33 6.79 -3.47 18.74
CA LEU A 33 6.33 -2.16 19.21
C LEU A 33 6.22 -1.17 18.04
N GLY A 34 6.23 -1.72 16.82
CA GLY A 34 6.38 -0.98 15.58
C GLY A 34 5.18 -0.13 15.19
N ASN A 35 5.22 0.36 13.96
CA ASN A 35 4.17 1.20 13.41
C ASN A 35 2.96 0.38 12.90
N HIS A 36 1.90 1.11 12.60
CA HIS A 36 0.63 0.63 12.03
C HIS A 36 0.20 1.51 10.83
N HIS A 37 1.11 1.75 9.88
CA HIS A 37 0.91 2.75 8.83
C HIS A 37 0.93 2.17 7.42
N ILE A 38 0.23 2.82 6.50
CA ILE A 38 0.50 2.72 5.05
C ILE A 38 1.34 3.94 4.68
N PHE A 39 2.56 3.70 4.21
CA PHE A 39 3.45 4.70 3.66
C PHE A 39 3.31 4.71 2.14
N ILE A 40 3.17 5.90 1.55
CA ILE A 40 2.71 6.04 0.17
C ILE A 40 3.69 6.88 -0.63
N ASP A 41 4.08 6.37 -1.79
CA ASP A 41 4.67 7.13 -2.89
C ASP A 41 3.68 7.20 -4.06
N VAL A 42 3.69 8.33 -4.77
CA VAL A 42 2.93 8.51 -6.00
C VAL A 42 3.88 9.04 -7.04
N GLN A 43 3.89 8.40 -8.20
CA GLN A 43 4.84 8.67 -9.26
C GLN A 43 4.13 9.04 -10.57
N ASP A 44 4.77 9.90 -11.35
CA ASP A 44 4.38 10.18 -12.73
C ASP A 44 4.69 8.98 -13.65
N VAL A 45 4.36 9.12 -14.94
CA VAL A 45 4.58 8.07 -15.94
C VAL A 45 6.06 7.70 -16.13
N ASN A 46 6.97 8.59 -15.75
CA ASN A 46 8.42 8.41 -15.84
C ASN A 46 9.04 7.88 -14.54
N GLY A 47 8.24 7.68 -13.48
CA GLY A 47 8.71 7.26 -12.17
C GLY A 47 9.22 8.40 -11.27
N ASN A 48 9.04 9.66 -11.67
CA ASN A 48 9.35 10.79 -10.79
C ASN A 48 8.26 10.98 -9.75
N GLN A 49 8.61 11.48 -8.57
CA GLN A 49 7.64 11.78 -7.52
C GLN A 49 6.62 12.82 -7.98
N LEU A 50 5.35 12.44 -7.88
CA LEU A 50 4.20 13.27 -8.16
C LEU A 50 3.64 13.81 -6.85
N LYS A 51 3.64 15.13 -6.71
CA LYS A 51 3.09 15.84 -5.55
C LYS A 51 1.74 16.46 -5.90
N GLY A 52 0.81 16.45 -4.96
CA GLY A 52 -0.52 17.05 -5.09
C GLY A 52 -1.63 16.07 -5.49
N ALA A 53 -1.30 14.82 -5.81
CA ALA A 53 -2.30 13.77 -6.02
C ALA A 53 -2.97 13.41 -4.68
N LYS A 54 -4.28 13.15 -4.69
CA LYS A 54 -5.04 12.74 -3.49
C LYS A 54 -5.26 11.24 -3.46
N ILE A 55 -5.14 10.66 -2.27
CA ILE A 55 -5.29 9.23 -2.00
C ILE A 55 -6.39 9.03 -0.96
N SER A 56 -7.27 8.06 -1.19
CA SER A 56 -8.38 7.73 -0.30
C SER A 56 -8.73 6.23 -0.32
N ASP A 57 -9.67 5.81 0.54
CA ASP A 57 -10.18 4.44 0.71
C ASP A 57 -11.68 4.31 0.33
N PRO A 58 -12.04 4.53 -0.94
CA PRO A 58 -13.42 4.39 -1.38
C PRO A 58 -13.93 2.94 -1.19
N PRO A 59 -15.23 2.76 -0.91
CA PRO A 59 -16.27 3.78 -0.86
C PRO A 59 -16.37 4.51 0.49
N PHE A 60 -15.54 4.16 1.47
CA PHE A 60 -15.65 4.69 2.84
C PHE A 60 -15.13 6.11 2.96
N ASN A 61 -14.07 6.46 2.22
CA ASN A 61 -13.43 7.78 2.20
C ASN A 61 -13.08 8.31 3.61
N GLN A 62 -12.68 7.41 4.52
CA GLN A 62 -12.25 7.73 5.88
C GLN A 62 -10.89 8.40 5.88
N PHE A 63 -10.05 8.05 4.92
CA PHE A 63 -8.72 8.62 4.75
C PHE A 63 -8.68 9.52 3.53
N ASN A 64 -8.10 10.71 3.68
CA ASN A 64 -7.87 11.63 2.58
C ASN A 64 -6.52 12.30 2.82
N VAL A 65 -5.51 11.86 2.08
CA VAL A 65 -4.14 12.38 2.20
C VAL A 65 -3.63 12.87 0.86
N THR A 66 -2.74 13.85 0.88
CA THR A 66 -2.15 14.41 -0.34
C THR A 66 -0.70 13.99 -0.43
N SER A 67 -0.32 13.46 -1.59
CA SER A 67 1.10 13.21 -1.90
C SER A 67 1.90 14.51 -1.81
N GLY A 68 2.97 14.49 -1.02
CA GLY A 68 3.81 15.65 -0.75
C GLY A 68 3.60 16.25 0.64
N ASP A 69 2.59 15.83 1.40
CA ASP A 69 2.35 16.28 2.78
C ASP A 69 3.45 15.83 3.75
N LYS A 70 4.19 14.76 3.42
CA LYS A 70 5.37 14.30 4.16
C LYS A 70 6.65 14.69 3.45
N ASP A 71 6.97 14.00 2.35
CA ASP A 71 8.15 14.21 1.51
C ASP A 71 9.50 13.96 2.21
N GLU A 72 9.73 12.72 2.64
CA GLU A 72 10.98 12.30 3.28
C GLU A 72 11.54 10.98 2.69
N PRO A 73 12.85 10.73 2.77
CA PRO A 73 13.42 9.42 2.43
C PRO A 73 12.77 8.31 3.26
N PHE A 74 12.50 7.17 2.63
CA PHE A 74 11.82 6.05 3.26
C PHE A 74 12.57 4.74 3.04
N LEU A 75 13.36 4.36 4.05
CA LEU A 75 14.20 3.15 4.06
C LEU A 75 15.00 3.04 2.75
N HIS A 76 15.14 1.82 2.22
CA HIS A 76 15.73 1.57 0.91
C HIS A 76 14.65 1.52 -0.20
N TYR A 77 13.39 1.86 0.10
CA TYR A 77 12.27 1.74 -0.83
C TYR A 77 12.07 2.97 -1.71
N GLY A 78 12.41 4.16 -1.23
CA GLY A 78 12.24 5.39 -2.01
C GLY A 78 11.96 6.60 -1.14
N ARG A 79 10.95 7.38 -1.50
CA ARG A 79 10.43 8.48 -0.67
C ARG A 79 9.02 8.19 -0.21
N LYS A 80 8.69 8.66 0.98
CA LYS A 80 7.33 8.70 1.52
C LYS A 80 6.76 10.07 1.25
N LEU A 81 5.76 10.15 0.37
CA LEU A 81 5.06 11.38 0.04
C LEU A 81 3.82 11.59 0.91
N ALA A 82 3.17 10.52 1.36
CA ALA A 82 2.04 10.56 2.28
C ALA A 82 2.03 9.34 3.22
N GLU A 83 1.20 9.39 4.27
CA GLU A 83 0.98 8.23 5.14
C GLU A 83 -0.45 8.18 5.68
N ILE A 84 -0.92 6.97 5.94
CA ILE A 84 -2.22 6.69 6.56
C ILE A 84 -1.98 5.87 7.82
N GLU A 85 -2.56 6.28 8.94
CA GLU A 85 -2.52 5.56 10.21
C GLU A 85 -3.69 4.56 10.31
N LEU A 86 -3.40 3.28 10.55
CA LEU A 86 -4.37 2.17 10.53
C LEU A 86 -4.72 1.59 11.91
N VAL A 87 -4.60 2.30 13.04
CA VAL A 87 -4.77 1.72 14.39
C VAL A 87 -6.00 0.81 14.50
N LYS A 88 -5.77 -0.52 14.60
CA LYS A 88 -6.81 -1.57 14.67
C LYS A 88 -7.83 -1.52 13.52
N ASN A 89 -7.37 -1.10 12.35
CA ASN A 89 -8.16 -0.92 11.15
C ASN A 89 -7.44 -1.51 9.93
N GLY A 90 -8.09 -1.48 8.77
CA GLY A 90 -7.47 -1.74 7.49
C GLY A 90 -8.18 -1.01 6.37
N ALA A 91 -7.44 -0.67 5.33
CA ALA A 91 -7.92 0.13 4.21
C ALA A 91 -7.49 -0.46 2.87
N ALA A 92 -8.36 -0.35 1.87
CA ALA A 92 -8.04 -0.57 0.47
C ALA A 92 -7.95 0.81 -0.20
N ILE A 93 -6.74 1.25 -0.58
CA ILE A 93 -6.49 2.63 -0.97
C ILE A 93 -6.27 2.77 -2.47
N GLN A 94 -6.54 3.95 -3.01
CA GLN A 94 -6.27 4.31 -4.41
C GLN A 94 -6.07 5.81 -4.58
N VAL A 95 -5.48 6.21 -5.72
CA VAL A 95 -5.44 7.62 -6.12
C VAL A 95 -6.82 8.02 -6.63
N ILE A 96 -7.38 9.12 -6.12
CA ILE A 96 -8.72 9.60 -6.48
C ILE A 96 -8.69 10.91 -7.29
N GLU A 97 -7.61 11.68 -7.17
CA GLU A 97 -7.42 12.91 -7.93
C GLU A 97 -5.95 13.09 -8.33
N TYR A 98 -5.71 13.51 -9.58
CA TYR A 98 -4.43 14.05 -10.03
C TYR A 98 -4.20 15.45 -9.42
N PRO A 99 -2.96 15.97 -9.37
CA PRO A 99 -2.71 17.35 -9.00
C PRO A 99 -3.66 18.34 -9.68
N LEU A 100 -4.07 19.37 -8.94
CA LEU A 100 -5.05 20.39 -9.34
C LEU A 100 -6.51 19.93 -9.37
N GLY A 101 -6.81 18.71 -8.88
CA GLY A 101 -8.18 18.29 -8.56
C GLY A 101 -8.94 17.58 -9.67
N ASN A 102 -8.23 17.09 -10.69
CA ASN A 102 -8.84 16.28 -11.74
C ASN A 102 -9.12 14.88 -11.21
N PRO A 103 -10.37 14.38 -11.20
CA PRO A 103 -10.66 13.01 -10.82
C PRO A 103 -9.95 12.00 -11.73
N VAL A 104 -9.50 10.89 -11.17
CA VAL A 104 -8.81 9.83 -11.93
C VAL A 104 -9.38 8.45 -11.65
N SER A 105 -9.17 7.54 -12.60
CA SER A 105 -9.27 6.11 -12.43
C SER A 105 -7.95 5.55 -11.89
N SER A 106 -8.02 4.64 -10.93
CA SER A 106 -6.85 4.02 -10.30
C SER A 106 -7.14 2.57 -9.98
N GLU A 107 -6.12 1.72 -10.04
CA GLU A 107 -6.15 0.46 -9.31
C GLU A 107 -6.32 0.72 -7.80
N GLN A 108 -7.08 -0.15 -7.14
CA GLN A 108 -7.23 -0.15 -5.69
C GLN A 108 -6.40 -1.27 -5.08
N THR A 109 -5.69 -0.99 -3.99
CA THR A 109 -4.96 -2.04 -3.29
C THR A 109 -5.94 -3.09 -2.75
N GLN A 110 -5.46 -4.31 -2.53
CA GLN A 110 -6.14 -5.18 -1.57
C GLN A 110 -6.21 -4.49 -0.20
N LYS A 111 -7.06 -4.99 0.71
CA LYS A 111 -7.12 -4.48 2.08
C LYS A 111 -5.76 -4.65 2.77
N LEU A 112 -5.15 -3.53 3.14
CA LEU A 112 -3.95 -3.46 3.97
C LEU A 112 -4.41 -3.29 5.41
N SER A 113 -4.11 -4.24 6.28
CA SER A 113 -4.74 -4.35 7.59
C SER A 113 -3.75 -4.47 8.74
N THR A 114 -4.14 -3.98 9.90
CA THR A 114 -3.44 -4.26 11.15
C THR A 114 -3.98 -5.51 11.86
N ASN A 115 -5.04 -6.14 11.35
CA ASN A 115 -5.57 -7.36 11.94
C ASN A 115 -4.90 -8.58 11.33
N ASP A 116 -4.20 -9.39 12.14
CA ASP A 116 -3.35 -10.47 11.62
C ASP A 116 -4.10 -11.46 10.70
N TRP A 117 -5.38 -11.76 11.00
CA TRP A 117 -6.22 -12.69 10.24
C TRP A 117 -6.68 -12.16 8.88
N GLU A 118 -6.55 -10.85 8.65
CA GLU A 118 -6.86 -10.22 7.37
C GLU A 118 -5.61 -10.10 6.47
N ILE A 119 -4.42 -10.38 7.02
CA ILE A 119 -3.16 -10.29 6.28
C ILE A 119 -2.85 -11.65 5.64
N PRO A 120 -2.47 -11.70 4.36
CA PRO A 120 -2.03 -12.93 3.73
C PRO A 120 -0.85 -13.57 4.50
N ILE A 121 -0.98 -14.86 4.85
CA ILE A 121 0.09 -15.63 5.51
C ILE A 121 1.43 -15.52 4.77
N PRO A 122 1.49 -15.63 3.43
CA PRO A 122 2.76 -15.50 2.73
C PRO A 122 3.47 -14.17 3.00
N TRP A 123 2.72 -13.07 3.19
CA TRP A 123 3.30 -11.77 3.49
C TRP A 123 3.89 -11.73 4.90
N LEU A 124 3.19 -12.28 5.89
CA LEU A 124 3.68 -12.37 7.26
C LEU A 124 4.96 -13.20 7.37
N ILE A 125 5.03 -14.31 6.61
CA ILE A 125 6.23 -15.16 6.56
C ILE A 125 7.37 -14.41 5.87
N GLN A 126 7.12 -13.84 4.69
CA GLN A 126 8.13 -13.11 3.92
C GLN A 126 8.68 -11.90 4.71
N ALA A 127 7.83 -11.22 5.47
CA ALA A 127 8.19 -10.08 6.30
C ALA A 127 8.83 -10.50 7.66
N GLY A 128 8.94 -11.79 7.95
CA GLY A 128 9.62 -12.30 9.14
C GLY A 128 8.84 -12.17 10.45
N TYR A 129 7.51 -12.08 10.38
CA TYR A 129 6.67 -12.08 11.58
C TYR A 129 6.47 -13.49 12.16
N CYS A 130 6.48 -14.51 11.29
CA CYS A 130 6.42 -15.94 11.62
C CYS A 130 7.28 -16.73 10.62
N GLY A 131 7.75 -17.92 10.98
CA GLY A 131 8.59 -18.76 10.11
C GLY A 131 7.82 -19.78 9.26
N SER A 132 6.53 -20.01 9.53
CA SER A 132 5.70 -20.95 8.77
C SER A 132 4.22 -20.64 8.91
N GLU A 133 3.40 -21.16 8.01
CA GLU A 133 1.94 -21.00 8.08
C GLU A 133 1.37 -21.52 9.41
N GLY A 134 1.81 -22.69 9.87
CA GLY A 134 1.39 -23.25 11.15
C GLY A 134 1.74 -22.34 12.33
N GLU A 135 2.93 -21.76 12.32
CA GLU A 135 3.34 -20.79 13.34
C GLU A 135 2.51 -19.50 13.27
N CYS A 136 2.26 -18.96 12.07
CA CYS A 136 1.43 -17.76 11.91
C CYS A 136 0.03 -18.00 12.49
N ARG A 137 -0.63 -19.09 12.10
CA ARG A 137 -1.98 -19.44 12.58
C ARG A 137 -2.02 -19.69 14.08
N ALA A 138 -0.99 -20.31 14.66
CA ALA A 138 -0.90 -20.52 16.10
C ALA A 138 -0.73 -19.22 16.89
N LYS A 139 -0.03 -18.23 16.31
CA LYS A 139 0.28 -16.96 16.99
C LYS A 139 -0.70 -15.83 16.69
N TRP A 140 -1.49 -15.92 15.62
CA TRP A 140 -2.45 -14.89 15.25
C TRP A 140 -3.36 -14.51 16.41
N ASN A 141 -3.61 -13.21 16.52
CA ASN A 141 -4.76 -12.75 17.27
C ASN A 141 -6.00 -13.02 16.42
N SER A 142 -6.76 -14.05 16.74
CA SER A 142 -7.96 -14.40 15.95
C SER A 142 -9.16 -13.48 16.22
N GLY A 143 -9.05 -12.57 17.20
CA GLY A 143 -10.19 -11.83 17.75
C GLY A 143 -11.18 -12.71 18.54
N VAL A 144 -10.94 -14.02 18.63
CA VAL A 144 -11.77 -14.99 19.36
C VAL A 144 -11.02 -15.43 20.61
N ALA A 145 -11.64 -15.25 21.78
CA ALA A 145 -11.06 -15.66 23.05
C ALA A 145 -10.72 -17.18 23.03
N GLY A 146 -9.46 -17.51 23.35
CA GLY A 146 -8.97 -18.89 23.37
C GLY A 146 -8.54 -19.46 22.02
N GLN A 147 -8.61 -18.68 20.92
CA GLN A 147 -8.09 -19.09 19.61
C GLN A 147 -6.86 -18.26 19.23
N GLY A 148 -5.75 -18.94 18.96
CA GLY A 148 -4.45 -18.31 18.75
C GLY A 148 -3.84 -17.80 20.04
N ALA A 149 -2.52 -17.57 20.02
CA ALA A 149 -1.77 -17.16 21.21
C ALA A 149 -1.71 -15.64 21.42
N ASN A 150 -2.28 -14.83 20.50
CA ASN A 150 -2.09 -13.39 20.49
C ASN A 150 -0.60 -13.06 20.65
N ALA A 151 0.27 -13.56 19.76
CA ALA A 151 1.71 -13.56 19.98
C ALA A 151 2.53 -13.18 18.74
N LEU A 152 1.90 -12.67 17.68
CA LEU A 152 2.61 -12.11 16.53
C LEU A 152 3.16 -10.74 16.86
N CYS A 153 2.45 -9.66 16.53
CA CYS A 153 2.82 -8.32 16.94
C CYS A 153 1.57 -7.42 17.10
N TRP A 154 0.41 -7.98 17.46
CA TRP A 154 -0.81 -7.22 17.85
C TRP A 154 -1.19 -6.03 16.96
N GLY A 155 -1.07 -6.19 15.65
CA GLY A 155 -1.39 -5.14 14.70
C GLY A 155 -0.36 -4.05 14.49
N HIS A 156 0.86 -4.24 14.98
CA HIS A 156 2.02 -3.47 14.56
C HIS A 156 2.53 -3.97 13.21
N TYR A 157 1.77 -3.64 12.15
CA TYR A 157 2.09 -3.93 10.76
C TYR A 157 2.02 -2.66 9.91
N SER A 158 3.04 -2.46 9.07
CA SER A 158 3.07 -1.35 8.13
C SER A 158 3.33 -1.80 6.71
N TYR A 159 2.95 -0.95 5.77
CA TYR A 159 3.01 -1.21 4.34
C TYR A 159 3.66 -0.03 3.63
N PHE A 160 4.33 -0.32 2.52
CA PHE A 160 4.76 0.67 1.54
C PHE A 160 4.04 0.41 0.22
N VAL A 161 3.43 1.46 -0.34
CA VAL A 161 2.66 1.39 -1.58
C VAL A 161 3.17 2.46 -2.54
N VAL A 162 3.39 2.06 -3.79
CA VAL A 162 3.73 2.97 -4.88
C VAL A 162 2.61 2.93 -5.91
N PHE A 163 2.00 4.08 -6.15
CA PHE A 163 1.13 4.30 -7.32
C PHE A 163 1.94 4.97 -8.42
N GLN A 164 1.72 4.56 -9.67
CA GLN A 164 2.39 5.17 -10.82
C GLN A 164 1.37 5.50 -11.91
N ALA A 165 1.45 6.71 -12.45
CA ALA A 165 0.65 7.10 -13.61
C ALA A 165 0.97 6.20 -14.82
N THR A 166 -0.04 5.84 -15.59
CA THR A 166 0.09 4.97 -16.77
C THR A 166 0.25 5.75 -18.07
N HIS A 167 -0.04 7.05 -18.04
CA HIS A 167 0.11 7.99 -19.15
C HIS A 167 0.47 9.40 -18.65
N PRO A 168 0.93 10.29 -19.54
CA PRO A 168 1.10 11.71 -19.21
C PRO A 168 -0.23 12.40 -18.92
N PHE A 169 -0.23 13.40 -18.04
CA PHE A 169 -1.37 14.26 -17.71
C PHE A 169 -1.10 15.71 -18.08
#